data_AF-A0A839VDB2-F1
#
_entry.id   AF-A0A839VDB2-F1
#
_cell.length_a   1.000
_cell.length_b   1.000
_cell.length_c   1.000
_cell.angle_alpha   90.00
_cell.angle_beta   90.00
_cell.angle_gamma   90.00
#
_symmetry.space_group_name_H-M   'P 1'
#
loop_
_entity.id
_entity.type
_entity.pdbx_description
1 polymer ?
#
loop_
_entity_poly.entity_id
_entity_poly.type
_entity_poly.pdbx_seq_one_letter_code
_entity_poly.pdbx_strand_id
1 'polypeptide(L)'
;MELSNTKLIVSRALNAFINSGFTYIFSLLSLLLSFYWGQQLENMSLFASFGGVVTILGLLKTVRFSTIEKYLNFEKEVGQTTGMTGTPVKNGEAEKIKEEAQNRKKRKLENELTSEFQGIFLTGLGTLVASFGSYIPIFL
;
A
#
# COMPACT_ATOMS: atom_id res chain seq x y z
N MET A 1 14.55 -3.69 29.54
CA MET A 1 14.73 -4.55 28.35
C MET A 1 13.39 -4.98 27.72
N GLU A 2 12.28 -5.08 28.48
CA GLU A 2 10.95 -5.45 27.95
C GLU A 2 10.29 -4.40 27.04
N LEU A 3 10.53 -3.10 27.27
CA LEU A 3 9.94 -2.01 26.48
C LEU A 3 10.33 -2.03 24.99
N SER A 4 11.47 -2.64 24.65
CA SER A 4 11.94 -2.79 23.27
C SER A 4 11.14 -3.86 22.53
N ASN A 5 10.85 -4.97 23.19
CA ASN A 5 10.10 -6.09 22.61
C ASN A 5 8.63 -5.73 22.39
N THR A 6 8.00 -4.97 23.29
CA THR A 6 6.61 -4.51 23.11
C THR A 6 6.47 -3.58 21.90
N LYS A 7 7.39 -2.61 21.72
CA LYS A 7 7.39 -1.73 20.54
C LYS A 7 7.59 -2.52 19.24
N LEU A 8 8.45 -3.54 19.26
CA LEU A 8 8.70 -4.41 18.12
C LEU A 8 7.47 -5.26 17.76
N ILE A 9 6.74 -5.78 18.75
CA ILE A 9 5.51 -6.55 18.54
C ILE A 9 4.40 -5.66 18.00
N VAL A 10 4.21 -4.47 18.59
CA VAL A 10 3.19 -3.51 18.15
C VAL A 10 3.46 -3.04 16.71
N SER A 11 4.71 -2.74 16.35
CA SER A 11 5.02 -2.31 14.98
C SER A 11 4.84 -3.44 13.96
N ARG A 12 5.11 -4.69 14.34
CA ARG A 12 4.83 -5.86 13.49
C ARG A 12 3.34 -6.12 13.33
N ALA A 13 2.56 -5.96 14.40
CA ALA A 13 1.11 -6.14 14.37
C ALA A 13 0.41 -5.04 13.56
N LEU A 14 0.73 -3.77 13.83
CA LEU A 14 0.30 -2.63 13.00
C LEU A 14 0.73 -2.86 11.54
N ASN A 15 1.94 -3.40 11.41
CA ASN A 15 2.58 -3.85 10.20
C ASN A 15 1.68 -4.73 9.31
N ALA A 16 1.31 -5.85 9.90
CA ALA A 16 0.46 -6.88 9.32
C ALA A 16 -0.96 -6.36 9.11
N PHE A 17 -1.48 -5.55 10.04
CA PHE A 17 -2.80 -4.96 9.93
C PHE A 17 -2.91 -4.09 8.70
N ILE A 18 -2.01 -3.12 8.52
CA ILE A 18 -2.00 -2.21 7.38
C ILE A 18 -1.81 -3.00 6.08
N ASN A 19 -0.95 -4.01 6.06
CA ASN A 19 -0.64 -4.70 4.81
C ASN A 19 -1.63 -5.81 4.41
N SER A 20 -2.61 -6.10 5.27
CA SER A 20 -3.61 -7.12 5.00
C SER A 20 -4.69 -6.61 4.04
N GLY A 21 -5.34 -7.53 3.31
CA GLY A 21 -6.56 -7.21 2.56
C GLY A 21 -7.69 -6.70 3.46
N PHE A 22 -7.62 -7.00 4.76
CA PHE A 22 -8.57 -6.54 5.77
C PHE A 22 -8.62 -5.01 5.88
N THR A 23 -7.51 -4.29 5.65
CA THR A 23 -7.51 -2.81 5.73
C THR A 23 -8.49 -2.19 4.74
N TYR A 24 -8.65 -2.78 3.55
CA TYR A 24 -9.59 -2.27 2.54
C TYR A 24 -11.03 -2.47 2.98
N ILE A 25 -11.35 -3.68 3.43
CA ILE A 25 -12.68 -4.03 3.93
C ILE A 25 -13.02 -3.13 5.13
N PHE A 26 -12.09 -2.98 6.06
CA PHE A 26 -12.25 -2.12 7.22
C PHE A 26 -12.43 -0.65 6.84
N SER A 27 -11.63 -0.12 5.91
CA SER A 27 -11.75 1.26 5.43
C SER A 27 -13.09 1.51 4.72
N LEU A 28 -13.52 0.57 3.88
CA LEU A 28 -14.80 0.68 3.18
C LEU A 28 -15.99 0.60 4.15
N LEU A 29 -15.99 -0.37 5.06
CA LEU A 29 -17.05 -0.54 6.05
C LEU A 29 -17.12 0.66 7.00
N SER A 30 -15.99 1.19 7.44
CA SER A 30 -15.97 2.39 8.31
C SER A 30 -16.48 3.64 7.59
N LEU A 31 -16.18 3.81 6.30
CA LEU A 31 -16.78 4.87 5.49
C LEU A 31 -18.29 4.71 5.35
N LEU A 32 -18.79 3.51 5.08
CA LEU A 32 -20.24 3.26 4.96
C LEU A 32 -20.97 3.45 6.29
N LEU A 33 -20.42 2.94 7.40
CA LEU A 33 -20.99 3.14 8.73
C LEU A 33 -21.01 4.61 9.13
N SER A 34 -19.90 5.32 8.91
CA SER A 34 -19.80 6.74 9.25
C SER A 34 -20.70 7.61 8.39
N PHE A 35 -20.92 7.23 7.12
CA PHE A 35 -21.91 7.87 6.26
C PHE A 35 -23.34 7.65 6.80
N TYR A 36 -23.69 6.40 7.11
CA TYR A 36 -25.01 6.06 7.65
C TYR A 36 -25.30 6.77 8.98
N TRP A 37 -24.33 6.76 9.90
CA TRP A 37 -24.45 7.48 11.16
C TRP A 37 -24.45 8.99 10.98
N GLY A 38 -23.66 9.50 10.04
CA GLY A 38 -23.65 10.93 9.69
C GLY A 38 -25.01 11.41 9.20
N GLN A 39 -25.72 10.59 8.42
CA GLN A 39 -27.09 10.87 7.97
C GLN A 39 -28.07 10.87 9.15
N GLN A 40 -28.01 9.85 10.01
CA GLN A 40 -28.91 9.73 11.18
C GLN A 40 -28.71 10.84 12.23
N LEU A 41 -27.49 11.34 12.39
CA LEU A 41 -27.15 12.39 13.36
C LEU A 41 -27.19 13.80 12.75
N GLU A 42 -27.62 13.94 11.49
CA GLU A 42 -27.61 15.19 10.73
C GLU A 42 -26.23 15.89 10.73
N ASN A 43 -25.15 15.11 10.88
CA ASN A 43 -23.80 15.63 11.04
C ASN A 43 -22.79 14.86 10.19
N MET A 44 -22.50 15.41 9.01
CA MET A 44 -21.54 14.86 8.06
C MET A 44 -20.06 15.09 8.45
N SER A 45 -19.79 15.84 9.53
CA SER A 45 -18.42 16.00 10.04
C SER A 45 -17.84 14.66 10.48
N LEU A 46 -18.69 13.71 10.91
CA LEU A 46 -18.25 12.37 11.28
C LEU A 46 -17.69 11.63 10.06
N PHE A 47 -18.43 11.66 8.94
CA PHE A 47 -18.02 11.06 7.68
C PHE A 47 -16.72 11.68 7.14
N ALA A 48 -16.62 13.01 7.15
CA ALA A 48 -15.40 13.71 6.75
C ALA A 48 -14.18 13.32 7.61
N SER A 49 -14.36 13.22 8.94
CA SER A 49 -13.29 12.82 9.85
C SER A 49 -12.78 11.41 9.57
N PHE A 50 -13.67 10.47 9.23
CA PHE A 50 -13.30 9.12 8.81
C PHE A 50 -12.53 9.12 7.48
N GLY A 51 -12.84 10.02 6.54
CA GLY A 51 -12.03 10.26 5.35
C GLY A 51 -10.57 10.58 5.67
N GLY A 52 -10.32 11.38 6.72
CA GLY A 52 -8.98 11.69 7.21
C GLY A 52 -8.24 10.44 7.70
N VAL A 53 -8.91 9.56 8.44
CA VAL A 53 -8.35 8.28 8.91
C VAL A 53 -7.97 7.38 7.72
N VAL A 54 -8.85 7.27 6.73
CA VAL A 54 -8.59 6.51 5.50
C VAL A 54 -7.39 7.08 4.72
N THR A 55 -7.25 8.40 4.70
CA THR A 55 -6.11 9.09 4.07
C THR A 55 -4.79 8.68 4.71
N ILE A 56 -4.73 8.71 6.05
CA ILE A 56 -3.53 8.32 6.82
C ILE A 56 -3.18 6.85 6.57
N LEU A 57 -4.17 5.96 6.56
CA LEU A 57 -3.96 4.54 6.26
C LEU A 57 -3.40 4.33 4.84
N GLY A 58 -3.90 5.07 3.85
CA GLY A 58 -3.36 5.07 2.49
C GLY A 58 -1.91 5.54 2.43
N LEU A 59 -1.58 6.63 3.13
CA LEU A 59 -0.23 7.19 3.16
C LEU A 59 0.76 6.21 3.80
N LEU A 60 0.37 5.55 4.89
CA LEU A 60 1.21 4.53 5.54
C LEU A 60 1.48 3.34 4.63
N LYS A 61 0.55 2.98 3.73
CA LYS A 61 0.79 1.98 2.68
C LYS A 61 1.78 2.47 1.63
N THR A 62 1.63 3.70 1.16
CA THR A 62 2.47 4.26 0.10
C THR A 62 3.91 4.50 0.58
N VAL A 63 4.12 5.13 1.74
CA VAL A 63 5.46 5.50 2.25
C VAL A 63 6.37 4.29 2.45
N ARG A 64 5.80 3.11 2.75
CA ARG A 64 6.60 1.90 3.00
C ARG A 64 7.25 1.34 1.74
N PHE A 65 6.74 1.70 0.57
CA PHE A 65 7.21 1.24 -0.73
C PHE A 65 7.40 2.45 -1.63
N SER A 66 8.56 3.11 -1.66
CA SER A 66 8.96 3.90 -2.86
C SER A 66 9.37 2.92 -3.97
N THR A 67 8.50 1.95 -4.28
CA THR A 67 8.80 0.89 -5.23
C THR A 67 8.57 1.38 -6.66
N ILE A 68 7.75 2.40 -6.91
CA ILE A 68 7.70 3.12 -8.20
C ILE A 68 9.10 3.53 -8.65
N GLU A 69 9.91 4.12 -7.76
CA GLU A 69 11.27 4.55 -8.10
C GLU A 69 12.20 3.37 -8.37
N LYS A 70 12.09 2.30 -7.57
CA LYS A 70 12.81 1.04 -7.81
C LYS A 70 12.38 0.38 -9.12
N TYR A 71 11.11 0.49 -9.50
CA TYR A 71 10.58 -0.07 -10.74
C TYR A 71 11.11 0.68 -11.95
N LEU A 72 11.02 2.01 -11.93
CA LEU A 72 11.56 2.89 -12.96
C LEU A 72 13.08 2.70 -13.15
N ASN A 73 13.80 2.42 -12.06
CA ASN A 73 15.24 2.15 -12.12
C ASN A 73 15.54 0.71 -12.55
N PHE A 74 14.71 -0.28 -12.19
CA PHE A 74 14.85 -1.66 -12.66
C PHE A 74 14.67 -1.78 -14.17
N GLU A 75 13.69 -1.11 -14.77
CA GLU A 75 13.53 -1.07 -16.22
C GLU A 75 14.76 -0.49 -16.93
N LYS A 76 15.42 0.50 -16.33
CA LYS A 76 16.67 1.09 -16.84
C LYS A 76 17.87 0.16 -16.69
N GLU A 77 18.00 -0.51 -15.53
CA GLU A 77 19.14 -1.39 -15.21
C GLU A 77 19.11 -2.71 -15.98
N VAL A 78 17.92 -3.30 -16.22
CA VAL A 78 17.77 -4.52 -17.04
C VAL A 78 18.21 -4.28 -18.48
N GLY A 79 18.12 -3.04 -18.97
CA GLY A 79 18.69 -2.63 -20.25
C GLY A 79 20.22 -2.52 -20.28
N GLN A 80 20.90 -2.51 -19.12
CA GLN A 80 22.33 -2.14 -19.02
C GLN A 80 23.24 -3.15 -18.31
N THR A 81 22.75 -4.08 -17.47
CA THR A 81 23.63 -4.90 -16.61
C THR A 81 23.42 -6.42 -16.75
N THR A 82 24.40 -7.08 -17.37
CA THR A 82 24.50 -8.54 -17.53
C THR A 82 25.60 -9.18 -16.68
N GLY A 83 26.19 -8.45 -15.73
CA GLY A 83 27.33 -8.92 -14.91
C GLY A 83 26.94 -9.99 -13.90
N MET A 84 27.13 -11.26 -14.25
CA MET A 84 27.08 -12.39 -13.31
C MET A 84 28.41 -12.48 -12.55
N THR A 85 28.40 -12.23 -11.24
CA THR A 85 29.54 -12.49 -10.33
C THR A 85 29.32 -13.84 -9.65
N GLY A 86 29.80 -14.94 -10.26
CA GLY A 86 29.71 -16.29 -9.73
C GLY A 86 30.40 -17.35 -10.60
N THR A 87 30.70 -18.51 -10.03
CA THR A 87 31.42 -19.65 -10.63
C THR A 87 30.81 -20.04 -11.99
N PRO A 88 31.63 -20.35 -13.02
CA PRO A 88 31.14 -20.51 -14.40
C PRO A 88 30.16 -21.67 -14.52
N VAL A 89 28.90 -21.34 -14.75
CA VAL A 89 27.83 -22.28 -15.12
C VAL A 89 27.90 -22.52 -16.63
N LYS A 90 27.57 -23.73 -17.11
CA LYS A 90 27.45 -24.00 -18.55
C LYS A 90 26.53 -22.94 -19.18
N ASN A 91 26.93 -22.39 -20.33
CA ASN A 91 26.29 -21.23 -20.96
C ASN A 91 24.74 -21.34 -21.06
N GLY A 92 24.19 -22.54 -21.27
CA GLY A 92 22.73 -22.76 -21.35
C GLY A 92 22.00 -22.88 -19.99
N GLU A 93 22.70 -23.11 -18.88
CA GLU A 93 22.13 -23.13 -17.52
C GLU A 93 22.23 -21.76 -16.86
N ALA A 94 23.32 -21.02 -17.14
CA ALA A 94 23.49 -19.64 -16.68
C ALA A 94 22.35 -18.73 -17.18
N GLU A 95 21.95 -18.90 -18.44
CA GLU A 95 20.90 -18.08 -19.05
C GLU A 95 19.52 -18.34 -18.42
N LYS A 96 19.19 -19.61 -18.18
CA LYS A 96 17.95 -20.01 -17.48
C LYS A 96 17.89 -19.50 -16.04
N ILE A 97 19.00 -19.61 -15.30
CA ILE A 97 19.08 -19.11 -13.91
C ILE A 97 18.91 -17.58 -13.88
N LYS A 98 19.49 -16.87 -14.85
CA LYS A 98 19.36 -15.42 -14.98
C LYS A 98 17.92 -15.02 -15.28
N GLU A 99 17.29 -15.69 -16.23
CA GLU A 99 15.90 -15.44 -16.62
C GLU A 99 14.94 -15.71 -15.46
N GLU A 100 15.12 -16.82 -14.73
CA GLU A 100 14.34 -17.12 -13.53
C GLU A 100 14.54 -16.09 -12.42
N ALA A 101 15.77 -15.65 -12.17
CA ALA A 101 16.07 -14.63 -11.16
C ALA A 101 15.45 -13.27 -11.52
N GLN A 102 15.51 -12.90 -12.81
CA GLN A 102 14.87 -11.68 -13.32
C GLN A 102 13.34 -11.76 -13.23
N ASN A 103 12.75 -12.88 -13.62
CA ASN A 103 11.30 -13.09 -13.54
C ASN A 103 10.79 -13.07 -12.09
N ARG A 104 11.53 -13.65 -11.14
CA ARG A 104 11.20 -13.58 -9.70
C ARG A 104 11.26 -12.15 -9.17
N LYS A 105 12.29 -11.39 -9.55
CA LYS A 105 12.42 -9.97 -9.18
C LYS A 105 11.27 -9.14 -9.76
N LYS A 106 10.93 -9.34 -11.05
CA LYS A 106 9.82 -8.67 -11.73
C LYS A 106 8.48 -8.92 -11.04
N ARG A 107 8.13 -10.17 -10.75
CA ARG A 107 6.87 -10.51 -10.05
C ARG A 107 6.78 -9.87 -8.66
N LYS A 108 7.89 -9.89 -7.91
CA LYS A 108 7.92 -9.25 -6.58
C LYS A 108 7.68 -7.74 -6.68
N LEU A 109 8.32 -7.12 -7.66
CA LEU A 109 8.22 -5.70 -7.93
C LEU A 109 6.80 -5.29 -8.41
N GLU A 110 6.15 -6.08 -9.26
CA GLU A 110 4.76 -5.87 -9.70
C GLU A 110 3.76 -5.94 -8.53
N ASN A 111 3.95 -6.91 -7.62
CA ASN A 111 3.11 -7.02 -6.42
C ASN A 111 3.29 -5.84 -5.48
N GLU A 112 4.54 -5.37 -5.30
CA GLU A 112 4.84 -4.18 -4.51
C GLU A 112 4.24 -2.91 -5.14
N LEU A 113 4.35 -2.75 -6.47
CA LEU A 113 3.78 -1.62 -7.21
C LEU A 113 2.24 -1.58 -7.11
N THR A 114 1.59 -2.74 -7.21
CA THR A 114 0.13 -2.84 -7.07
C THR A 114 -0.31 -2.40 -5.68
N SER A 115 0.42 -2.81 -4.63
CA SER A 115 0.16 -2.39 -3.25
C SER A 115 0.36 -0.89 -3.07
N GLU A 116 1.39 -0.31 -3.69
CA GLU A 116 1.68 1.13 -3.63
C GLU A 116 0.56 1.95 -4.31
N PHE A 117 0.14 1.53 -5.51
CA PHE A 117 -0.96 2.17 -6.24
C PHE A 117 -2.27 2.12 -5.47
N GLN A 118 -2.56 1.00 -4.79
CA GLN A 118 -3.71 0.90 -3.90
C GLN A 118 -3.62 1.86 -2.71
N GLY A 119 -2.43 2.07 -2.15
CA GLY A 119 -2.18 3.06 -1.11
C GLY A 119 -2.49 4.48 -1.60
N ILE A 120 -1.97 4.84 -2.78
CA ILE A 120 -2.23 6.14 -3.43
C ILE A 120 -3.72 6.35 -3.66
N PHE A 121 -4.40 5.33 -4.18
CA PHE A 121 -5.85 5.38 -4.42
C PHE A 121 -6.64 5.60 -3.12
N LEU A 122 -6.29 4.87 -2.06
CA LEU A 122 -6.92 5.01 -0.74
C LEU A 122 -6.69 6.42 -0.15
N THR A 123 -5.49 6.97 -0.31
CA THR A 123 -5.17 8.34 0.07
C THR A 123 -6.01 9.36 -0.70
N GLY A 124 -6.12 9.19 -2.02
CA GLY A 124 -6.93 10.08 -2.86
C GLY A 124 -8.40 10.06 -2.47
N LEU A 125 -8.99 8.87 -2.33
CA LEU A 125 -10.39 8.73 -1.89
C LEU A 125 -10.62 9.27 -0.49
N GLY A 126 -9.74 8.95 0.46
CA GLY A 126 -9.83 9.45 1.83
C GLY A 126 -9.79 10.99 1.86
N THR A 127 -8.92 11.59 1.05
CA THR A 127 -8.78 13.05 0.96
C THR A 127 -10.05 13.67 0.40
N LEU A 128 -10.61 13.11 -0.67
CA LEU A 128 -11.86 13.58 -1.24
C LEU A 128 -13.01 13.51 -0.23
N VAL A 129 -13.11 12.39 0.51
CA VAL A 129 -14.10 12.25 1.58
C VAL A 129 -13.85 13.25 2.71
N ALA A 130 -12.61 13.47 3.10
CA ALA A 130 -12.28 14.42 4.18
C ALA A 130 -12.60 15.87 3.79
N SER A 131 -12.29 16.26 2.56
CA SER A 131 -12.50 17.63 2.08
C SER A 131 -13.94 17.92 1.71
N PHE A 132 -14.64 16.96 1.08
CA PHE A 132 -15.98 17.19 0.53
C PHE A 132 -17.10 16.47 1.30
N GLY A 133 -16.78 15.54 2.18
CA GLY A 133 -17.75 14.72 2.90
C GLY A 133 -18.71 15.55 3.76
N SER A 134 -18.25 16.66 4.33
CA SER A 134 -19.09 17.56 5.12
C SER A 134 -20.15 18.31 4.32
N TYR A 135 -20.00 18.38 2.99
CA TYR A 135 -20.92 19.06 2.08
C TYR A 135 -21.94 18.12 1.45
N ILE A 136 -21.90 16.82 1.77
CA ILE A 136 -22.88 15.88 1.23
C ILE A 136 -24.25 16.22 1.83
N PRO A 137 -25.29 16.38 0.99
CA PRO A 137 -26.61 16.69 1.50
C PRO A 137 -27.10 15.59 2.45
N ILE A 138 -27.80 16.02 3.50
CA ILE A 138 -28.54 15.10 4.36
C ILE A 138 -29.83 14.77 3.61
N PHE A 139 -30.03 13.49 3.30
CA PHE A 139 -31.15 13.02 2.49
C PHE A 139 -32.20 12.28 3.30
N LEU A 140 -31.91 11.98 4.58
CA LEU A 140 -32.79 11.25 5.47
C LEU A 140 -33.77 12.17 6.19
#